data_AF-A0A1T3VV76-F1
#
_entry.id   AF-A0A1T3VV76-F1
#
_cell.length_a   1.000
_cell.length_b   1.000
_cell.length_c   1.000
_cell.angle_alpha   90.00
_cell.angle_beta   90.00
_cell.angle_gamma   90.00
#
_symmetry.space_group_name_H-M   'P 1'
#
loop_
_entity.id
_entity.type
_entity.pdbx_description
1 polymer ?
#
loop_
_entity_poly.entity_id
_entity_poly.type
_entity_poly.pdbx_seq_one_letter_code
_entity_poly.pdbx_strand_id
1 'polypeptide(L)' 'AEAAQRLSLKPETVKSYLRSAASKLGTHSRHEAVSKARRARLIP' A
#
# COMPACT_ATOMS: atom_id res chain seq x y z
N ALA A 1 -8.62 -1.64 8.55
CA ALA A 1 -8.69 -0.30 9.15
C ALA A 1 -7.54 -0.03 10.13
N GLU A 2 -6.93 -1.07 10.69
CA GLU A 2 -5.87 -1.00 11.70
C GLU A 2 -4.68 -0.08 11.34
N ALA A 3 -4.19 -0.11 10.10
CA ALA A 3 -3.12 0.77 9.64
C ALA A 3 -3.51 2.26 9.67
N ALA A 4 -4.77 2.57 9.38
CA ALA A 4 -5.28 3.93 9.42
C ALA A 4 -5.38 4.44 10.88
N GLN A 5 -5.83 3.59 11.79
CA GLN A 5 -5.90 3.92 13.22
C GLN A 5 -4.51 4.10 13.85
N ARG A 6 -3.56 3.21 13.54
CA ARG A 6 -2.17 3.32 14.05
C ARG A 6 -1.45 4.59 13.58
N LEU A 7 -1.79 5.08 12.38
CA LEU A 7 -1.17 6.24 11.77
C LEU A 7 -2.01 7.52 11.94
N SER A 8 -3.13 7.46 12.67
CA SER A 8 -4.10 8.56 12.78
C SER A 8 -4.55 9.13 11.42
N LEU A 9 -4.62 8.27 10.40
CA LEU A 9 -5.05 8.62 9.05
C LEU A 9 -6.49 8.22 8.80
N LYS A 10 -7.16 8.93 7.87
CA LYS A 10 -8.44 8.47 7.34
C LYS A 10 -8.23 7.20 6.50
N PRO A 11 -9.14 6.20 6.57
CA PRO A 11 -9.07 5.00 5.72
C PRO A 11 -8.99 5.32 4.23
N GLU A 12 -9.67 6.40 3.81
CA GLU A 12 -9.67 6.93 2.44
C GLU A 12 -8.25 7.30 1.97
N THR A 13 -7.46 7.94 2.84
CA THR A 13 -6.07 8.34 2.57
C THR A 13 -5.18 7.13 2.39
N VAL A 14 -5.33 6.14 3.27
CA VAL A 14 -4.59 4.87 3.14
C VAL A 14 -4.94 4.16 1.83
N LYS A 15 -6.22 4.16 1.44
CA LYS A 15 -6.68 3.58 0.18
C LYS A 15 -6.08 4.31 -1.03
N SER A 16 -6.04 5.64 -0.99
CA SER A 16 -5.44 6.47 -2.05
C SER A 16 -3.93 6.17 -2.19
N TYR A 17 -3.19 6.16 -1.09
CA TYR A 17 -1.74 5.88 -1.10
C TYR A 17 -1.43 4.48 -1.62
N LEU A 18 -2.20 3.46 -1.20
CA LEU A 18 -2.04 2.11 -1.70
C LEU A 18 -2.37 1.98 -3.20
N ARG A 19 -3.38 2.71 -3.70
CA ARG A 19 -3.69 2.75 -5.14
C ARG A 19 -2.55 3.40 -5.93
N SER A 20 -1.99 4.51 -5.44
CA SER A 20 -0.83 5.15 -6.07
C SER A 20 0.39 4.24 -6.06
N ALA A 21 0.68 3.55 -4.96
CA ALA A 21 1.76 2.58 -4.88
C ALA A 21 1.55 1.41 -5.85
N ALA A 22 0.33 0.87 -5.91
CA ALA A 22 -0.02 -0.21 -6.84
C ALA A 22 0.12 0.21 -8.31
N SER A 23 -0.24 1.44 -8.66
CA SER A 23 -0.04 1.99 -10.00
C SER A 23 1.45 2.14 -10.34
N LYS A 24 2.27 2.67 -9.42
CA LYS A 24 3.73 2.79 -9.60
C LYS A 24 4.43 1.44 -9.72
N LEU A 25 3.91 0.42 -9.04
CA LEU A 25 4.43 -0.93 -9.09
C LEU A 25 3.82 -1.77 -10.23
N GLY A 26 2.81 -1.27 -10.95
CA GLY A 26 2.11 -2.01 -12.01
C GLY A 26 1.40 -3.26 -11.50
N THR A 27 0.66 -3.14 -10.39
CA THR A 27 -0.06 -4.25 -9.75
C THR A 27 -1.55 -3.92 -9.61
N HIS A 28 -2.41 -4.94 -9.66
CA HIS A 28 -3.86 -4.75 -9.65
C HIS A 28 -4.51 -5.05 -8.29
N SER A 29 -3.75 -5.64 -7.36
CA SER A 29 -4.20 -5.95 -6.01
C SER A 29 -3.25 -5.41 -4.95
N ARG A 30 -3.79 -5.09 -3.77
CA ARG A 30 -3.00 -4.68 -2.59
C ARG A 30 -1.97 -5.75 -2.20
N HIS A 31 -2.37 -7.02 -2.23
CA HIS A 31 -1.46 -8.12 -1.88
C HIS A 31 -0.28 -8.20 -2.85
N GLU A 32 -0.57 -8.05 -4.13
CA GLU A 32 0.44 -8.09 -5.19
C GLU A 32 1.40 -6.89 -5.08
N ALA A 33 0.87 -5.69 -4.81
CA ALA A 33 1.67 -4.49 -4.55
C ALA A 33 2.65 -4.68 -3.39
N VAL A 34 2.19 -5.23 -2.25
CA VAL A 34 3.03 -5.48 -1.08
C VAL A 34 4.08 -6.55 -1.36
N SER A 35 3.70 -7.66 -2.01
CA SER A 35 4.64 -8.72 -2.40
C SER A 35 5.71 -8.20 -3.35
N LYS A 36 5.35 -7.38 -4.35
CA LYS A 36 6.29 -6.78 -5.29
C LYS A 36 7.19 -5.76 -4.61
N ALA A 37 6.67 -4.93 -3.71
CA ALA A 37 7.46 -4.00 -2.92
C ALA A 37 8.45 -4.71 -1.99
N ARG A 38 8.07 -5.84 -1.37
CA ARG A 38 8.97 -6.70 -0.57
C ARG A 38 10.09 -7.30 -1.42
N ARG A 39 9.75 -7.87 -2.59
CA ARG A 39 10.76 -8.40 -3.54
C ARG A 39 11.74 -7.32 -4.01
N ALA A 40 11.25 -6.09 -4.17
CA ALA A 40 12.05 -4.91 -4.51
C ALA A 40 12.80 -4.30 -3.32
N ARG A 41 12.71 -4.87 -2.11
CA ARG A 41 13.31 -4.37 -0.86
C ARG A 41 12.91 -2.92 -0.51
N LEU A 42 11.76 -2.46 -0.97
CA LEU A 42 11.23 -1.11 -0.68
C LEU A 42 10.55 -1.02 0.69
N ILE A 43 10.12 -2.17 1.21
CA ILE A 43 9.53 -2.32 2.53
C ILE A 43 10.11 -3.59 3.18
N PRO A 44 10.36 -3.57 4.50
CA PRO A 44 10.86 -4.71 5.24
C PRO A 44 9.81 -5.84 5.33
#